data_AF-A0A380P755-F1
#
_entry.id   AF-A0A380P755-F1
#
_cell.length_a   1.000
_cell.length_b   1.000
_cell.length_c   1.000
_cell.angle_alpha   90.00
_cell.angle_beta   90.00
_cell.angle_gamma   90.00
#
_symmetry.space_group_name_H-M   'P 1'
#
loop_
_entity.id
_entity.type
_entity.pdbx_description
1 polymer ?
#
loop_
_entity_poly.entity_id
_entity_poly.type
_entity_poly.pdbx_seq_one_letter_code
_entity_poly.pdbx_strand_id
1 'polypeptide(L)'
;MNDTGTTDAVTEAFFALHQDLPRQGPGSDATTRRLLEMAGPLPEHPRVLDAGCGPGRSALLLAEEAGAHVTAVDLHQPFLDGLAAEAARRGLGDQVAVVNCSMDRLAVPDHSFDLIWAEGSVYSIGFDNALRTWRRLLAPGGVLVVTEIEWTVPDPAAAVSAYWDSVYPLRTRAANTDAARAAGYGVHAHWPLPENDWWDEYYTPLTQRLARADPRRPGMPEALAAHRAEIDTRREHGSDYRYAAYILRPQPTAENGTMTSWTARPETADDIPAVRAILLAAFPTAAETDIVDALRADPQAWIDGLSMVTTAPDSTPVGYALLTRCHVGGQPALALAPCAVLPSAQRAGAGSAAIRTALSAAQAMGENLVVVLGHPEYYPRFGFTPASRFGIRAPFDVPDEVMMAMALDDTRPVPAGTIQYPAPFGV
;
A
#
# COMPACT_ATOMS: atom_id res chain seq x y z
N MET A 1 26.07 -13.90 26.27
CA MET A 1 27.24 -13.07 26.64
C MET A 1 28.08 -12.96 25.37
N ASN A 2 28.42 -11.72 25.00
CA ASN A 2 28.95 -11.24 23.71
C ASN A 2 27.90 -10.83 22.67
N ASP A 3 27.39 -9.61 22.80
CA ASP A 3 27.32 -8.65 21.68
C ASP A 3 27.10 -7.24 22.26
N THR A 4 28.19 -6.51 22.52
CA THR A 4 28.16 -5.09 22.88
C THR A 4 28.87 -4.34 21.75
N GLY A 5 28.07 -3.61 20.98
CA GLY A 5 28.44 -2.92 19.75
C GLY A 5 29.69 -2.07 19.88
N THR A 6 30.76 -2.55 19.24
CA THR A 6 31.84 -1.68 18.80
C THR A 6 31.48 -1.32 17.37
N THR A 7 30.90 -0.14 17.16
CA THR A 7 30.72 0.42 15.82
C THR A 7 32.10 0.48 15.16
N ASP A 8 32.26 -0.05 13.95
CA ASP A 8 33.56 -0.04 13.27
C ASP A 8 34.03 1.42 13.07
N ALA A 9 35.33 1.67 13.20
CA ALA A 9 35.89 3.02 13.17
C ALA A 9 35.56 3.77 11.88
N VAL A 10 35.42 3.04 10.76
CA VAL A 10 34.99 3.60 9.47
C VAL A 10 33.54 4.08 9.54
N THR A 11 32.65 3.34 10.19
CA THR A 11 31.25 3.75 10.39
C THR A 11 31.14 4.98 11.29
N GLU A 12 31.94 5.07 12.35
CA GLU A 12 32.00 6.29 13.17
C GLU A 12 32.50 7.50 12.36
N ALA A 13 33.53 7.32 11.54
CA ALA A 13 34.03 8.36 10.65
C ALA A 13 33.00 8.78 9.59
N PHE A 14 32.25 7.82 9.02
CA PHE A 14 31.14 8.08 8.11
C PHE A 14 30.10 9.01 8.75
N PHE A 15 29.62 8.69 9.95
CA PHE A 15 28.62 9.52 10.63
C PHE A 15 29.19 10.89 11.02
N ALA A 16 30.46 10.98 11.41
CA ALA A 16 31.10 12.26 11.68
C ALA A 16 31.17 13.20 10.46
N LEU A 17 31.29 12.64 9.24
CA LEU A 17 31.24 13.43 8.00
C LEU A 17 29.80 13.87 7.67
N HIS A 18 28.81 13.04 7.95
CA HIS A 18 27.39 13.27 7.64
C HIS A 18 26.63 14.09 8.70
N GLN A 19 27.15 14.17 9.92
CA GLN A 19 26.53 14.89 11.02
C GLN A 19 26.28 16.36 10.66
N ASP A 20 25.05 16.86 10.81
CA ASP A 20 24.64 18.23 10.47
C ASP A 20 24.69 18.57 8.96
N LEU A 21 24.77 17.58 8.05
CA LEU A 21 24.50 17.88 6.63
C LEU A 21 23.03 18.29 6.47
N PRO A 22 22.70 19.19 5.53
CA PRO A 22 21.31 19.52 5.24
C PRO A 22 20.48 18.28 4.88
N ARG A 23 21.07 17.35 4.11
CA ARG A 23 20.51 16.04 3.75
C ARG A 23 21.61 14.96 3.69
N GLN A 24 21.20 13.70 3.77
CA GLN A 24 22.07 12.51 3.83
C GLN A 24 22.10 11.76 2.50
N GLY A 25 21.41 12.30 1.49
CA GLY A 25 21.38 11.80 0.13
C GLY A 25 20.78 12.85 -0.81
N PRO A 26 20.70 12.55 -2.12
CA PRO A 26 20.15 13.48 -3.10
C PRO A 26 18.70 13.84 -2.82
N GLY A 27 18.39 15.14 -2.79
CA GLY A 27 17.04 15.66 -2.60
C GLY A 27 17.04 17.15 -2.26
N SER A 28 15.85 17.72 -2.18
CA SER A 28 15.63 19.11 -1.75
C SER A 28 14.21 19.29 -1.23
N ASP A 29 13.96 20.37 -0.48
CA ASP A 29 12.59 20.70 -0.04
C ASP A 29 11.65 20.94 -1.24
N ALA A 30 12.18 21.45 -2.37
CA ALA A 30 11.43 21.62 -3.60
C ALA A 30 11.02 20.26 -4.20
N THR A 31 11.93 19.29 -4.22
CA THR A 31 11.63 17.92 -4.62
C THR A 31 10.62 17.28 -3.66
N THR A 32 10.81 17.34 -2.35
CA THR A 32 9.86 16.75 -1.38
C THR A 32 8.44 17.31 -1.60
N ARG A 33 8.28 18.63 -1.76
CA ARG A 33 6.98 19.25 -2.11
C ARG A 33 6.41 18.74 -3.42
N ARG A 34 7.25 18.67 -4.46
CA ARG A 34 6.82 18.16 -5.77
C ARG A 34 6.32 16.72 -5.69
N LEU A 35 7.01 15.88 -4.93
CA LEU A 35 6.62 14.49 -4.73
C LEU A 35 5.33 14.38 -3.90
N LEU A 36 5.12 15.27 -2.93
CA LEU A 36 3.90 15.33 -2.13
C LEU A 36 2.70 15.73 -3.00
N GLU A 37 2.85 16.74 -3.88
CA GLU A 37 1.84 17.08 -4.88
C GLU A 37 1.49 15.88 -5.78
N MET A 38 2.51 15.15 -6.23
CA MET A 38 2.35 13.98 -7.11
C MET A 38 1.76 12.76 -6.39
N ALA A 39 1.88 12.67 -5.06
CA ALA A 39 1.19 11.66 -4.26
C ALA A 39 -0.34 11.79 -4.40
N GLY A 40 -0.83 13.00 -4.67
CA GLY A 40 -2.25 13.30 -4.86
C GLY A 40 -2.98 13.56 -3.53
N PRO A 41 -4.33 13.54 -3.53
CA PRO A 41 -5.09 13.88 -2.34
C PRO A 41 -4.84 12.88 -1.20
N LEU A 42 -4.66 13.43 -0.01
CA LEU A 42 -4.50 12.71 1.25
C LEU A 42 -5.60 13.17 2.24
N PRO A 43 -5.88 12.41 3.31
CA PRO A 43 -6.68 12.89 4.44
C PRO A 43 -6.17 14.23 4.99
N GLU A 44 -7.01 14.96 5.72
CA GLU A 44 -6.64 16.27 6.31
C GLU A 44 -5.44 16.20 7.25
N HIS A 45 -5.31 15.09 7.99
CA HIS A 45 -4.18 14.79 8.87
C HIS A 45 -3.66 13.38 8.57
N PRO A 46 -2.89 13.20 7.48
CA PRO A 46 -2.50 11.86 7.04
C PRO A 46 -1.52 11.23 8.04
N ARG A 47 -1.67 9.92 8.25
CA ARG A 47 -0.70 9.11 9.01
C ARG A 47 0.44 8.74 8.07
N VAL A 48 1.63 9.23 8.37
CA VAL A 48 2.81 9.09 7.50
C VAL A 48 3.87 8.23 8.18
N LEU A 49 4.47 7.31 7.44
CA LEU A 49 5.73 6.68 7.80
C LEU A 49 6.85 7.32 6.99
N ASP A 50 7.85 7.92 7.64
CA ASP A 50 9.12 8.31 7.00
C ASP A 50 10.18 7.24 7.31
N ALA A 51 10.44 6.35 6.35
CA ALA A 51 11.26 5.16 6.51
C ALA A 51 12.72 5.42 6.13
N GLY A 52 13.62 5.29 7.11
CA GLY A 52 15.02 5.71 6.96
C GLY A 52 15.11 7.24 6.91
N CYS A 53 14.47 7.90 7.87
CA CYS A 53 14.23 9.34 7.85
C CYS A 53 15.51 10.19 7.97
N GLY A 54 16.63 9.60 8.41
CA GLY A 54 17.82 10.35 8.77
C GLY A 54 17.50 11.41 9.83
N PRO A 55 18.06 12.63 9.74
CA PRO A 55 17.72 13.79 10.56
C PRO A 55 16.30 14.34 10.32
N GLY A 56 15.50 13.72 9.46
CA GLY A 56 14.06 13.99 9.30
C GLY A 56 13.72 15.27 8.56
N ARG A 57 14.51 15.66 7.55
CA ARG A 57 14.19 16.84 6.74
C ARG A 57 12.83 16.69 6.06
N SER A 58 12.54 15.51 5.49
CA SER A 58 11.25 15.21 4.88
C SER A 58 10.15 15.04 5.93
N ALA A 59 10.40 14.34 7.05
CA ALA A 59 9.46 14.27 8.18
C ALA A 59 8.95 15.64 8.66
N LEU A 60 9.86 16.61 8.88
CA LEU A 60 9.50 17.96 9.33
C LEU A 60 8.66 18.70 8.28
N LEU A 61 9.03 18.60 7.01
CA LEU A 61 8.29 19.24 5.92
C LEU A 61 6.88 18.63 5.77
N LEU A 62 6.76 17.30 5.81
CA LEU A 62 5.48 16.61 5.73
C LEU A 62 4.56 16.97 6.91
N ALA A 63 5.10 17.05 8.12
CA ALA A 63 4.33 17.50 9.29
C ALA A 63 3.86 18.97 9.13
N GLU A 64 4.75 19.86 8.70
CA GLU A 64 4.47 21.30 8.59
C GLU A 64 3.51 21.64 7.45
N GLU A 65 3.69 21.04 6.27
CA GLU A 65 2.96 21.43 5.06
C GLU A 65 1.74 20.56 4.76
N ALA A 66 1.75 19.29 5.17
CA ALA A 66 0.62 18.38 4.99
C ALA A 66 -0.21 18.17 6.28
N GLY A 67 0.18 18.79 7.41
CA GLY A 67 -0.46 18.56 8.70
C GLY A 67 -0.39 17.10 9.14
N ALA A 68 0.66 16.40 8.73
CA ALA A 68 0.81 14.95 8.86
C ALA A 68 1.21 14.54 10.28
N HIS A 69 0.67 13.40 10.73
CA HIS A 69 1.22 12.67 11.87
C HIS A 69 2.31 11.71 11.36
N VAL A 70 3.56 12.09 11.52
CA VAL A 70 4.72 11.38 11.00
C VAL A 70 5.31 10.45 12.06
N THR A 71 5.40 9.17 11.73
CA THR A 71 6.26 8.19 12.40
C THR A 71 7.57 8.12 11.63
N ALA A 72 8.62 8.72 12.17
CA ALA A 72 9.95 8.80 11.58
C ALA A 72 10.84 7.69 12.13
N VAL A 73 11.34 6.82 11.26
CA VAL A 73 12.11 5.62 11.64
C VAL A 73 13.52 5.69 11.08
N ASP A 74 14.51 5.48 11.94
CA ASP A 74 15.92 5.31 11.56
C ASP A 74 16.66 4.40 12.55
N LEU A 75 17.83 3.88 12.17
CA LEU A 75 18.70 3.10 13.06
C LEU A 75 19.64 4.00 13.87
N HIS A 76 19.93 5.21 13.38
CA HIS A 76 20.90 6.11 13.99
C HIS A 76 20.24 7.03 15.02
N GLN A 77 20.31 6.66 16.30
CA GLN A 77 19.71 7.42 17.41
C GLN A 77 20.05 8.92 17.40
N PRO A 78 21.30 9.36 17.15
CA PRO A 78 21.62 10.79 17.13
C PRO A 78 20.82 11.62 16.10
N PHE A 79 20.44 11.02 14.97
CA PHE A 79 19.56 11.68 14.01
C PHE A 79 18.14 11.85 14.55
N LEU A 80 17.61 10.81 15.21
CA LEU A 80 16.29 10.84 15.82
C LEU A 80 16.22 11.85 16.97
N ASP A 81 17.27 11.95 17.79
CA ASP A 81 17.36 12.93 18.87
C ASP A 81 17.35 14.36 18.31
N GLY A 82 18.11 14.61 17.24
CA GLY A 82 18.12 15.89 16.54
C GLY A 82 16.77 16.24 15.91
N LEU A 83 16.12 15.26 15.26
CA LEU A 83 14.79 15.40 14.69
C LEU A 83 13.75 15.75 15.76
N ALA A 84 13.72 15.03 16.87
CA ALA A 84 12.78 15.28 17.96
C ALA A 84 12.98 16.68 18.57
N ALA A 85 14.24 17.10 18.78
CA ALA A 85 14.56 18.43 19.27
C ALA A 85 14.12 19.54 18.29
N GLU A 86 14.34 19.34 17.00
CA GLU A 86 13.94 20.30 15.97
C GLU A 86 12.42 20.36 15.79
N ALA A 87 11.72 19.22 15.84
CA ALA A 87 10.28 19.15 15.82
C ALA A 87 9.68 19.91 17.02
N ALA A 88 10.22 19.71 18.22
CA ALA A 88 9.81 20.45 19.41
C ALA A 88 10.06 21.96 19.26
N ARG A 89 11.21 22.36 18.70
CA ARG A 89 11.55 23.78 18.45
C ARG A 89 10.58 24.45 17.47
N ARG A 90 10.06 23.70 16.50
CA ARG A 90 9.05 24.17 15.52
C ARG A 90 7.61 24.07 16.01
N GLY A 91 7.36 23.51 17.20
CA GLY A 91 6.00 23.25 17.68
C GLY A 91 5.30 22.08 17.00
N LEU A 92 6.06 21.17 16.38
CA LEU A 92 5.59 19.97 15.69
C LEU A 92 5.74 18.69 16.53
N GLY A 93 6.09 18.81 17.82
CA GLY A 93 6.38 17.67 18.68
C GLY A 93 5.22 16.67 18.83
N ASP A 94 3.98 17.13 18.74
CA ASP A 94 2.79 16.26 18.79
C ASP A 94 2.49 15.58 17.43
N GLN A 95 3.14 16.03 16.35
CA GLN A 95 2.97 15.51 15.00
C GLN A 95 4.09 14.56 14.58
N VAL A 96 5.30 14.68 15.17
CA VAL A 96 6.47 13.87 14.78
C VAL A 96 6.87 12.92 15.90
N ALA A 97 6.59 11.63 15.71
CA ALA A 97 7.07 10.56 16.58
C ALA A 97 8.33 9.92 16.00
N VAL A 98 9.41 9.88 16.77
CA VAL A 98 10.67 9.24 16.37
C VAL A 98 10.78 7.83 16.94
N VAL A 99 11.22 6.86 16.11
CA VAL A 99 11.32 5.46 16.50
C VAL A 99 12.65 4.88 16.03
N ASN A 100 13.48 4.44 16.97
CA ASN A 100 14.72 3.72 16.64
C ASN A 100 14.41 2.27 16.34
N CYS A 101 14.28 1.94 15.05
CA CYS A 101 14.11 0.57 14.61
C CYS A 101 14.52 0.40 13.13
N SER A 102 14.62 -0.86 12.71
CA SER A 102 14.80 -1.17 11.30
C SER A 102 13.48 -0.98 10.55
N MET A 103 13.52 -0.22 9.46
CA MET A 103 12.38 -0.07 8.55
C MET A 103 11.97 -1.37 7.83
N ASP A 104 12.79 -2.43 7.89
CA ASP A 104 12.45 -3.77 7.38
C ASP A 104 11.45 -4.52 8.29
N ARG A 105 11.44 -4.20 9.59
CA ARG A 105 10.71 -4.99 10.61
C ARG A 105 9.85 -4.10 11.51
N LEU A 106 8.98 -3.32 10.89
CA LEU A 106 8.04 -2.47 11.60
C LEU A 106 6.94 -3.30 12.27
N ALA A 107 6.98 -3.35 13.60
CA ALA A 107 5.99 -4.03 14.44
C ALA A 107 4.73 -3.17 14.64
N VAL A 108 4.14 -2.71 13.54
CA VAL A 108 2.90 -1.94 13.54
C VAL A 108 1.79 -2.71 12.81
N PRO A 109 0.51 -2.47 13.17
CA PRO A 109 -0.63 -3.11 12.51
C PRO A 109 -0.66 -2.86 11.00
N ASP A 110 -1.35 -3.73 10.28
CA ASP A 110 -1.65 -3.48 8.87
C ASP A 110 -2.52 -2.22 8.72
N HIS A 111 -2.43 -1.56 7.56
CA HIS A 111 -3.20 -0.34 7.25
C HIS A 111 -2.97 0.85 8.19
N SER A 112 -1.78 0.92 8.80
CA SER A 112 -1.40 1.98 9.74
C SER A 112 -1.11 3.33 9.09
N PHE A 113 -0.77 3.38 7.80
CA PHE A 113 -0.31 4.61 7.15
C PHE A 113 -1.09 4.92 5.87
N ASP A 114 -1.44 6.20 5.71
CA ASP A 114 -2.06 6.73 4.50
C ASP A 114 -0.98 7.07 3.44
N LEU A 115 0.24 7.35 3.90
CA LEU A 115 1.42 7.60 3.07
C LEU A 115 2.65 6.95 3.69
N ILE A 116 3.40 6.20 2.89
CA ILE A 116 4.76 5.75 3.24
C ILE A 116 5.73 6.52 2.36
N TRP A 117 6.74 7.09 3.00
CA TRP A 117 7.73 7.98 2.41
C TRP A 117 9.14 7.43 2.65
N ALA A 118 9.97 7.42 1.62
CA ALA A 118 11.37 7.00 1.74
C ALA A 118 12.24 7.71 0.69
N GLU A 119 12.92 8.77 1.08
CA GLU A 119 13.91 9.46 0.26
C GLU A 119 15.32 8.91 0.55
N GLY A 120 15.99 8.37 -0.46
CA GLY A 120 17.39 7.95 -0.39
C GLY A 120 17.69 6.82 0.62
N SER A 121 16.71 5.98 0.96
CA SER A 121 16.88 4.97 2.02
C SER A 121 16.55 3.54 1.61
N VAL A 122 15.65 3.34 0.63
CA VAL A 122 15.08 2.03 0.27
C VAL A 122 16.14 0.98 -0.10
N TYR A 123 17.23 1.38 -0.76
CA TYR A 123 18.32 0.48 -1.13
C TYR A 123 18.91 -0.29 0.07
N SER A 124 18.82 0.27 1.28
CA SER A 124 19.34 -0.34 2.51
C SER A 124 18.66 -1.65 2.89
N ILE A 125 17.40 -1.82 2.47
CA ILE A 125 16.64 -3.06 2.67
C ILE A 125 16.30 -3.76 1.34
N GLY A 126 16.69 -3.15 0.22
CA GLY A 126 16.40 -3.58 -1.15
C GLY A 126 15.00 -3.19 -1.63
N PHE A 127 14.92 -2.66 -2.85
CA PHE A 127 13.67 -2.19 -3.48
C PHE A 127 12.53 -3.21 -3.42
N ASP A 128 12.77 -4.43 -3.89
CA ASP A 128 11.73 -5.47 -3.95
C ASP A 128 11.23 -5.87 -2.56
N ASN A 129 12.11 -5.84 -1.58
CA ASN A 129 11.76 -6.18 -0.21
C ASN A 129 10.91 -5.07 0.43
N ALA A 130 11.30 -3.81 0.26
CA ALA A 130 10.51 -2.66 0.70
C ALA A 130 9.10 -2.69 0.08
N LEU A 131 9.01 -2.88 -1.25
CA LEU A 131 7.73 -2.99 -1.95
C LEU A 131 6.82 -4.06 -1.33
N ARG A 132 7.33 -5.26 -1.08
CA ARG A 132 6.53 -6.36 -0.50
C ARG A 132 6.14 -6.10 0.95
N THR A 133 7.11 -5.74 1.79
CA THR A 133 6.92 -5.67 3.25
C THR A 133 6.11 -4.46 3.68
N TRP A 134 6.26 -3.32 3.01
CA TRP A 134 5.53 -2.09 3.32
C TRP A 134 4.12 -2.08 2.76
N ARG A 135 3.79 -2.95 1.79
CA ARG A 135 2.46 -2.98 1.18
C ARG A 135 1.34 -3.19 2.20
N ARG A 136 1.54 -4.09 3.17
CA ARG A 136 0.54 -4.37 4.22
C ARG A 136 0.29 -3.17 5.13
N LEU A 137 1.26 -2.26 5.23
CA LEU A 137 1.22 -1.10 6.12
C LEU A 137 0.37 0.04 5.55
N LEU A 138 0.17 0.08 4.23
CA LEU A 138 -0.63 1.07 3.55
C LEU A 138 -2.12 0.84 3.79
N ALA A 139 -2.82 1.87 4.23
CA ALA A 139 -4.27 1.90 4.30
C ALA A 139 -4.90 1.77 2.90
N PRO A 140 -6.19 1.38 2.80
CA PRO A 140 -6.90 1.44 1.52
C PRO A 140 -6.79 2.82 0.88
N GLY A 141 -6.34 2.87 -0.37
CA GLY A 141 -6.09 4.14 -1.08
C GLY A 141 -4.76 4.83 -0.74
N GLY A 142 -3.95 4.25 0.16
CA GLY A 142 -2.66 4.79 0.56
C GLY A 142 -1.62 4.82 -0.56
N VAL A 143 -0.59 5.63 -0.36
CA VAL A 143 0.46 5.90 -1.35
C VAL A 143 1.83 5.54 -0.80
N LEU A 144 2.66 4.92 -1.62
CA LEU A 144 4.07 4.73 -1.35
C LEU A 144 4.87 5.66 -2.26
N VAL A 145 5.64 6.56 -1.66
CA VAL A 145 6.56 7.46 -2.36
C VAL A 145 7.98 7.08 -1.97
N VAL A 146 8.76 6.65 -2.95
CA VAL A 146 10.15 6.24 -2.75
C VAL A 146 11.03 6.88 -3.80
N THR A 147 12.25 7.27 -3.43
CA THR A 147 13.29 7.60 -4.42
C THR A 147 14.26 6.44 -4.53
N GLU A 148 14.53 5.99 -5.74
CA GLU A 148 15.42 4.88 -6.04
C GLU A 148 16.44 5.32 -7.09
N ILE A 149 17.65 4.78 -6.97
CA ILE A 149 18.72 5.01 -7.92
C ILE A 149 18.60 4.03 -9.11
N GLU A 150 18.66 4.56 -10.33
CA GLU A 150 18.39 3.81 -11.55
C GLU A 150 19.33 4.21 -12.70
N TRP A 151 19.60 3.24 -13.58
CA TRP A 151 20.28 3.51 -14.84
C TRP A 151 19.41 4.38 -15.76
N THR A 152 20.00 5.39 -16.39
CA THR A 152 19.36 6.22 -17.43
C THR A 152 19.54 5.62 -18.83
N VAL A 153 20.57 4.79 -19.00
CA VAL A 153 20.94 4.12 -20.25
C VAL A 153 20.90 2.59 -20.08
N PRO A 154 20.60 1.83 -21.14
CA PRO A 154 20.57 0.37 -21.07
C PRO A 154 21.97 -0.27 -20.97
N ASP A 155 23.01 0.44 -21.39
CA ASP A 155 24.41 -0.03 -21.42
C ASP A 155 25.33 1.06 -20.83
N PRO A 156 25.45 1.15 -19.50
CA PRO A 156 26.28 2.15 -18.82
C PRO A 156 27.77 1.86 -19.00
N ALA A 157 28.63 2.88 -18.82
CA ALA A 157 30.07 2.66 -18.92
C ALA A 157 30.55 1.59 -17.91
N ALA A 158 31.47 0.71 -18.34
CA ALA A 158 31.92 -0.42 -17.53
C ALA A 158 32.47 -0.01 -16.14
N ALA A 159 33.11 1.15 -16.05
CA ALA A 159 33.64 1.68 -14.79
C ALA A 159 32.53 2.00 -13.77
N VAL A 160 31.48 2.72 -14.19
CA VAL A 160 30.35 3.06 -13.32
C VAL A 160 29.47 1.85 -13.01
N SER A 161 29.33 0.93 -13.97
CA SER A 161 28.66 -0.36 -13.75
C SER A 161 29.36 -1.17 -12.65
N ALA A 162 30.68 -1.33 -12.75
CA ALA A 162 31.46 -2.07 -11.76
C ALA A 162 31.45 -1.41 -10.37
N TYR A 163 31.47 -0.08 -10.31
CA TYR A 163 31.32 0.66 -9.05
C TYR A 163 29.99 0.31 -8.38
N TRP A 164 28.88 0.47 -9.10
CA TRP A 164 27.57 0.23 -8.53
C TRP A 164 27.28 -1.24 -8.23
N ASP A 165 27.75 -2.18 -9.03
CA ASP A 165 27.64 -3.62 -8.72
C ASP A 165 28.30 -3.99 -7.38
N SER A 166 29.32 -3.24 -6.95
CA SER A 166 29.98 -3.42 -5.66
C SER A 166 29.24 -2.78 -4.47
N VAL A 167 28.37 -1.81 -4.74
CA VAL A 167 27.65 -1.02 -3.71
C VAL A 167 26.18 -1.44 -3.62
N TYR A 168 25.47 -1.33 -4.74
CA TYR A 168 24.06 -1.64 -4.89
C TYR A 168 23.76 -1.83 -6.40
N PRO A 169 23.43 -3.04 -6.88
CA PRO A 169 23.19 -3.28 -8.31
C PRO A 169 21.97 -2.50 -8.82
N LEU A 170 22.20 -1.52 -9.70
CA LEU A 170 21.15 -0.67 -10.26
C LEU A 170 20.30 -1.42 -11.29
N ARG A 171 19.07 -0.93 -11.43
CA ARG A 171 18.13 -1.35 -12.48
C ARG A 171 17.78 -0.18 -13.38
N THR A 172 17.28 -0.47 -14.56
CA THR A 172 16.64 0.54 -15.40
C THR A 172 15.26 0.90 -14.85
N ARG A 173 14.72 2.04 -15.27
CA ARG A 173 13.33 2.42 -14.97
C ARG A 173 12.32 1.32 -15.30
N ALA A 174 12.50 0.64 -16.43
CA ALA A 174 11.60 -0.42 -16.87
C ALA A 174 11.61 -1.59 -15.86
N ALA A 175 12.80 -2.05 -15.45
CA ALA A 175 12.93 -3.12 -14.48
C ALA A 175 12.40 -2.74 -13.08
N ASN A 176 12.60 -1.50 -12.63
CA ASN A 176 11.99 -1.00 -11.38
C ASN A 176 10.45 -0.92 -11.48
N THR A 177 9.92 -0.50 -12.62
CA THR A 177 8.48 -0.48 -12.89
C THR A 177 7.89 -1.88 -12.85
N ASP A 178 8.56 -2.86 -13.45
CA ASP A 178 8.11 -4.25 -13.46
C ASP A 178 8.18 -4.88 -12.07
N ALA A 179 9.20 -4.56 -11.28
CA ALA A 179 9.30 -4.97 -9.88
C ALA A 179 8.14 -4.39 -9.03
N ALA A 180 7.82 -3.10 -9.18
CA ALA A 180 6.68 -2.48 -8.51
C ALA A 180 5.34 -3.16 -8.88
N ARG A 181 5.14 -3.45 -10.17
CA ARG A 181 3.95 -4.17 -10.65
C ARG A 181 3.87 -5.59 -10.11
N ALA A 182 4.98 -6.33 -10.12
CA ALA A 182 5.05 -7.68 -9.57
C ALA A 182 4.75 -7.71 -8.06
N ALA A 183 5.10 -6.64 -7.34
CA ALA A 183 4.76 -6.47 -5.93
C ALA A 183 3.31 -5.99 -5.69
N GLY A 184 2.49 -5.85 -6.73
CA GLY A 184 1.09 -5.47 -6.62
C GLY A 184 0.86 -3.97 -6.50
N TYR A 185 1.71 -3.15 -7.10
CA TYR A 185 1.53 -1.70 -7.20
C TYR A 185 1.27 -1.24 -8.64
N GLY A 186 0.44 -0.22 -8.78
CA GLY A 186 0.41 0.64 -9.95
C GLY A 186 1.45 1.74 -9.80
N VAL A 187 2.28 1.96 -10.82
CA VAL A 187 3.16 3.12 -10.89
C VAL A 187 2.34 4.31 -11.36
N HIS A 188 1.91 5.16 -10.43
CA HIS A 188 1.08 6.31 -10.71
C HIS A 188 1.88 7.45 -11.35
N ALA A 189 3.09 7.67 -10.83
CA ALA A 189 4.01 8.64 -11.42
C ALA A 189 5.47 8.23 -11.21
N HIS A 190 6.32 8.77 -12.06
CA HIS A 190 7.77 8.65 -12.01
C HIS A 190 8.38 10.03 -12.22
N TRP A 191 9.35 10.41 -11.39
CA TRP A 191 9.96 11.74 -11.42
C TRP A 191 11.48 11.64 -11.28
N PRO A 192 12.25 11.87 -12.35
CA PRO A 192 13.69 12.04 -12.26
C PRO A 192 14.02 13.22 -11.33
N LEU A 193 14.87 13.00 -10.32
CA LEU A 193 15.32 14.10 -9.47
C LEU A 193 16.19 15.07 -10.31
N PRO A 194 16.05 16.38 -10.11
CA PRO A 194 16.85 17.37 -10.81
C PRO A 194 18.32 17.30 -10.39
N GLU A 195 19.23 17.77 -11.25
CA GLU A 195 20.68 17.66 -10.99
C GLU A 195 21.10 18.32 -9.68
N ASN A 196 20.48 19.45 -9.33
CA ASN A 196 20.83 20.23 -8.15
C ASN A 196 20.55 19.49 -6.83
N ASP A 197 19.64 18.50 -6.81
CA ASP A 197 19.37 17.66 -5.63
C ASP A 197 20.60 16.86 -5.21
N TRP A 198 21.52 16.55 -6.12
CA TRP A 198 22.79 15.88 -5.80
C TRP A 198 23.80 16.81 -5.14
N TRP A 199 23.73 18.10 -5.44
CA TRP A 199 24.83 19.03 -5.20
C TRP A 199 24.53 20.03 -4.10
N ASP A 200 23.41 20.75 -4.16
CA ASP A 200 23.19 21.94 -3.35
C ASP A 200 23.14 21.62 -1.85
N GLU A 201 22.39 20.59 -1.48
CA GLU A 201 22.14 20.19 -0.09
C GLU A 201 22.85 18.88 0.32
N TYR A 202 23.59 18.25 -0.60
CA TYR A 202 24.29 16.98 -0.36
C TYR A 202 25.79 17.03 -0.71
N TYR A 203 26.21 16.82 -1.95
CA TYR A 203 27.64 16.67 -2.27
C TYR A 203 28.47 17.94 -2.11
N THR A 204 27.91 19.14 -2.31
CA THR A 204 28.64 20.40 -2.09
C THR A 204 29.01 20.59 -0.61
N PRO A 205 28.05 20.58 0.35
CA PRO A 205 28.41 20.67 1.76
C PRO A 205 29.26 19.49 2.23
N LEU A 206 29.03 18.29 1.70
CA LEU A 206 29.86 17.12 2.02
C LEU A 206 31.31 17.31 1.56
N THR A 207 31.55 17.75 0.32
CA THR A 207 32.90 18.05 -0.20
C THR A 207 33.64 19.05 0.69
N GLN A 208 32.95 20.08 1.17
CA GLN A 208 33.53 21.07 2.08
C GLN A 208 33.95 20.44 3.42
N ARG A 209 33.22 19.44 3.91
CA ARG A 209 33.61 18.69 5.11
C ARG A 209 34.75 17.73 4.86
N LEU A 210 34.74 17.00 3.75
CA LEU A 210 35.86 16.13 3.37
C LEU A 210 37.18 16.91 3.32
N ALA A 211 37.15 18.17 2.92
CA ALA A 211 38.34 19.04 2.87
C ALA A 211 38.85 19.49 4.26
N ARG A 212 38.02 19.44 5.31
CA ARG A 212 38.33 19.90 6.67
C ARG A 212 38.55 18.77 7.68
N ALA A 213 38.19 17.54 7.32
CA ALA A 213 38.31 16.38 8.19
C ALA A 213 39.78 16.08 8.52
N ASP A 214 40.05 15.65 9.77
CA ASP A 214 41.38 15.20 10.20
C ASP A 214 41.61 13.74 9.77
N PRO A 215 42.45 13.47 8.76
CA PRO A 215 42.67 12.11 8.26
C PRO A 215 43.39 11.21 9.27
N ARG A 216 43.89 11.73 10.39
CA ARG A 216 44.54 10.92 11.42
C ARG A 216 43.54 10.22 12.35
N ARG A 217 42.25 10.58 12.29
CA ARG A 217 41.22 9.90 13.08
C ARG A 217 41.03 8.46 12.56
N PRO A 218 40.88 7.46 13.45
CA PRO A 218 40.61 6.09 13.04
C PRO A 218 39.43 6.01 12.05
N GLY A 219 39.59 5.22 10.97
CA GLY A 219 38.57 5.02 9.92
C GLY A 219 38.32 6.21 8.98
N MET A 220 38.89 7.39 9.27
CA MET A 220 38.71 8.59 8.45
C MET A 220 39.36 8.51 7.07
N PRO A 221 40.59 7.98 6.88
CA PRO A 221 41.17 7.81 5.54
C PRO A 221 40.28 6.99 4.61
N GLU A 222 39.74 5.88 5.11
CA GLU A 222 38.86 4.97 4.36
C GLU A 222 37.54 5.66 4.02
N ALA A 223 36.90 6.34 4.98
CA ALA A 223 35.69 7.10 4.73
C ALA A 223 35.93 8.24 3.71
N LEU A 224 37.01 9.01 3.85
CA LEU A 224 37.36 10.06 2.90
C LEU A 224 37.58 9.51 1.48
N ALA A 225 38.23 8.35 1.35
CA ALA A 225 38.46 7.71 0.06
C ALA A 225 37.14 7.24 -0.59
N ALA A 226 36.25 6.61 0.19
CA ALA A 226 34.95 6.14 -0.29
C ALA A 226 34.09 7.29 -0.83
N HIS A 227 33.91 8.37 -0.05
CA HIS A 227 33.07 9.50 -0.45
C HIS A 227 33.66 10.27 -1.65
N ARG A 228 34.99 10.37 -1.74
CA ARG A 228 35.63 10.97 -2.92
C ARG A 228 35.37 10.12 -4.16
N ALA A 229 35.50 8.80 -4.05
CA ALA A 229 35.21 7.90 -5.16
C ALA A 229 33.75 8.00 -5.62
N GLU A 230 32.78 8.08 -4.69
CA GLU A 230 31.36 8.29 -4.99
C GLU A 230 31.13 9.62 -5.72
N ILE A 231 31.66 10.72 -5.18
CA ILE A 231 31.50 12.07 -5.75
C ILE A 231 32.15 12.15 -7.13
N ASP A 232 33.35 11.60 -7.30
CA ASP A 232 34.05 11.62 -8.59
C ASP A 232 33.33 10.73 -9.61
N THR A 233 32.80 9.57 -9.19
CA THR A 233 31.91 8.75 -10.04
C THR A 233 30.68 9.53 -10.48
N ARG A 234 30.05 10.32 -9.60
CA ARG A 234 28.94 11.21 -9.98
C ARG A 234 29.37 12.27 -11.00
N ARG A 235 30.53 12.90 -10.83
CA ARG A 235 31.02 13.93 -11.76
C ARG A 235 31.32 13.36 -13.14
N GLU A 236 31.95 12.20 -13.20
CA GLU A 236 32.44 11.60 -14.44
C GLU A 236 31.33 10.85 -15.19
N HIS A 237 30.42 10.20 -14.46
CA HIS A 237 29.42 9.27 -15.03
C HIS A 237 27.98 9.64 -14.66
N GLY A 238 27.72 10.86 -14.22
CA GLY A 238 26.39 11.29 -13.79
C GLY A 238 25.31 11.28 -14.87
N SER A 239 25.68 11.12 -16.15
CA SER A 239 24.75 10.91 -17.26
C SER A 239 24.17 9.50 -17.29
N ASP A 240 24.86 8.50 -16.73
CA ASP A 240 24.55 7.07 -16.92
C ASP A 240 23.53 6.57 -15.88
N TYR A 241 23.40 7.27 -14.76
CA TYR A 241 22.47 6.94 -13.68
C TYR A 241 21.89 8.18 -13.01
N ARG A 242 20.78 8.02 -12.30
CA ARG A 242 20.11 9.09 -11.55
C ARG A 242 19.35 8.54 -10.36
N TYR A 243 18.93 9.42 -9.46
CA TYR A 243 17.80 9.15 -8.57
C TYR A 243 16.50 9.50 -9.30
N ALA A 244 15.48 8.69 -9.09
CA ALA A 244 14.13 9.01 -9.50
C ALA A 244 13.12 8.59 -8.44
N ALA A 245 12.07 9.39 -8.27
CA ALA A 245 10.96 9.05 -7.42
C ALA A 245 9.96 8.16 -8.15
N TYR A 246 9.39 7.22 -7.41
CA TYR A 246 8.28 6.36 -7.78
C TYR A 246 7.11 6.62 -6.85
N ILE A 247 5.99 7.06 -7.43
CA ILE A 247 4.73 7.24 -6.70
C ILE A 247 3.88 6.01 -7.02
N LEU A 248 3.72 5.16 -6.02
CA LEU A 248 3.17 3.83 -6.14
C LEU A 248 1.87 3.75 -5.34
N ARG A 249 0.83 3.17 -5.94
CA ARG A 249 -0.43 2.89 -5.24
C ARG A 249 -0.65 1.39 -5.25
N PRO A 250 -0.98 0.76 -4.11
CA PRO A 250 -1.36 -0.64 -4.09
C PRO A 250 -2.47 -0.86 -5.11
N GLN A 251 -2.22 -1.73 -6.08
CA GLN A 251 -3.32 -2.26 -6.87
C GLN A 251 -4.06 -3.26 -6.00
N PRO A 252 -5.40 -3.37 -6.17
CA PRO A 252 -6.16 -4.45 -5.58
C PRO A 252 -5.51 -5.78 -6.00
N THR A 253 -4.80 -6.43 -5.09
CA THR A 253 -4.24 -7.76 -5.34
C THR A 253 -5.36 -8.76 -5.18
N ALA A 254 -5.65 -9.49 -6.25
CA ALA A 254 -6.26 -10.80 -6.11
C ALA A 254 -5.24 -11.75 -5.45
N GLU A 255 -5.68 -12.50 -4.44
CA GLU A 255 -4.89 -13.54 -3.79
C GLU A 255 -4.46 -14.59 -4.82
N ASN A 256 -3.16 -14.95 -4.82
CA ASN A 256 -2.48 -15.98 -5.61
C ASN A 256 -1.91 -15.59 -7.00
N GLY A 257 -0.80 -14.83 -7.00
CA GLY A 257 0.45 -15.13 -7.74
C GLY A 257 0.44 -15.33 -9.26
N THR A 258 -0.72 -15.24 -9.90
CA THR A 258 -0.94 -15.38 -11.33
C THR A 258 -1.77 -14.18 -11.69
N MET A 259 -1.24 -13.28 -12.52
CA MET A 259 -1.98 -12.13 -13.03
C MET A 259 -3.10 -12.63 -13.95
N THR A 260 -4.22 -13.04 -13.37
CA THR A 260 -5.51 -13.03 -14.04
C THR A 260 -6.20 -11.77 -13.57
N SER A 261 -6.18 -10.72 -14.39
CA SER A 261 -6.96 -9.51 -14.12
C SER A 261 -8.44 -9.87 -14.25
N TRP A 262 -9.06 -10.25 -13.14
CA TRP A 262 -10.51 -10.45 -13.09
C TRP A 262 -11.18 -9.08 -13.14
N THR A 263 -12.00 -8.86 -14.16
CA THR A 263 -12.85 -7.67 -14.25
C THR A 263 -14.23 -8.06 -13.77
N ALA A 264 -14.80 -7.31 -12.83
CA ALA A 264 -16.19 -7.49 -12.42
C ALA A 264 -17.01 -6.26 -12.80
N ARG A 265 -18.21 -6.48 -13.32
CA ARG A 265 -19.14 -5.44 -13.76
C ARG A 265 -20.58 -5.84 -13.43
N PRO A 266 -21.54 -4.89 -13.41
CA PRO A 266 -22.95 -5.22 -13.36
C PRO A 266 -23.34 -6.21 -14.47
N GLU A 267 -24.20 -7.15 -14.10
CA GLU A 267 -24.90 -8.09 -14.99
C GLU A 267 -25.74 -7.32 -16.01
N THR A 268 -25.73 -7.76 -17.26
CA THR A 268 -26.69 -7.35 -18.29
C THR A 268 -27.63 -8.51 -18.62
N ALA A 269 -28.71 -8.24 -19.35
CA ALA A 269 -29.64 -9.28 -19.80
C ALA A 269 -28.95 -10.40 -20.62
N ASP A 270 -27.88 -10.06 -21.34
CA ASP A 270 -27.11 -11.02 -22.15
C ASP A 270 -26.27 -11.99 -21.30
N ASP A 271 -25.99 -11.63 -20.04
CA ASP A 271 -25.22 -12.47 -19.12
C ASP A 271 -26.07 -13.54 -18.42
N ILE A 272 -27.41 -13.40 -18.41
CA ILE A 272 -28.31 -14.29 -17.65
C ILE A 272 -28.04 -15.78 -17.95
N PRO A 273 -27.89 -16.23 -19.21
CA PRO A 273 -27.56 -17.62 -19.49
C PRO A 273 -26.22 -18.07 -18.90
N ALA A 274 -25.21 -17.19 -18.90
CA ALA A 274 -23.89 -17.47 -18.35
C ALA A 274 -23.90 -17.51 -16.81
N VAL A 275 -24.63 -16.60 -16.17
CA VAL A 275 -24.83 -16.59 -14.71
C VAL A 275 -25.48 -17.89 -14.24
N ARG A 276 -26.53 -18.36 -14.93
CA ARG A 276 -27.15 -19.66 -14.65
C ARG A 276 -26.14 -20.81 -14.76
N ALA A 277 -25.31 -20.82 -15.80
CA ALA A 277 -24.29 -21.84 -15.97
C ALA A 277 -23.24 -21.81 -14.84
N ILE A 278 -22.83 -20.62 -14.40
CA ILE A 278 -21.91 -20.45 -13.27
C ILE A 278 -22.52 -20.99 -11.97
N LEU A 279 -23.77 -20.66 -11.68
CA LEU A 279 -24.48 -21.12 -10.47
C LEU A 279 -24.62 -22.64 -10.44
N LEU A 280 -25.09 -23.24 -11.54
CA LEU A 280 -25.22 -24.69 -11.68
C LEU A 280 -23.88 -25.44 -11.57
N ALA A 281 -22.77 -24.80 -11.96
CA ALA A 281 -21.44 -25.38 -11.84
C ALA A 281 -20.82 -25.20 -10.44
N ALA A 282 -21.23 -24.17 -9.69
CA ALA A 282 -20.65 -23.83 -8.39
C ALA A 282 -21.36 -24.52 -7.22
N PHE A 283 -22.64 -24.84 -7.36
CA PHE A 283 -23.47 -25.42 -6.30
C PHE A 283 -23.93 -26.85 -6.63
N PRO A 284 -24.21 -27.69 -5.62
CA PRO A 284 -24.59 -29.09 -5.84
C PRO A 284 -25.99 -29.28 -6.45
N THR A 285 -26.84 -28.26 -6.38
CA THR A 285 -28.23 -28.32 -6.87
C THR A 285 -28.58 -27.06 -7.66
N ALA A 286 -29.76 -27.04 -8.28
CA ALA A 286 -30.27 -25.84 -8.97
C ALA A 286 -30.84 -24.78 -8.03
N ALA A 287 -30.88 -25.01 -6.71
CA ALA A 287 -31.55 -24.14 -5.75
C ALA A 287 -31.08 -22.68 -5.83
N GLU A 288 -29.77 -22.43 -5.90
CA GLU A 288 -29.22 -21.08 -6.00
C GLU A 288 -29.56 -20.41 -7.33
N THR A 289 -29.61 -21.19 -8.41
CA THR A 289 -30.05 -20.71 -9.73
C THR A 289 -31.51 -20.28 -9.70
N ASP A 290 -32.38 -21.11 -9.11
CA ASP A 290 -33.82 -20.84 -9.01
C ASP A 290 -34.10 -19.64 -8.09
N ILE A 291 -33.35 -19.50 -7.00
CA ILE A 291 -33.40 -18.35 -6.10
C ILE A 291 -33.03 -17.06 -6.86
N VAL A 292 -31.93 -17.07 -7.63
CA VAL A 292 -31.49 -15.88 -8.38
C VAL A 292 -32.51 -15.48 -9.45
N ASP A 293 -33.11 -16.43 -10.15
CA ASP A 293 -34.20 -16.16 -11.09
C ASP A 293 -35.41 -15.53 -10.41
N ALA A 294 -35.83 -16.08 -9.27
CA ALA A 294 -36.96 -15.56 -8.49
C ALA A 294 -36.67 -14.17 -7.92
N LEU A 295 -35.45 -13.92 -7.43
CA LEU A 295 -35.01 -12.60 -6.95
C LEU A 295 -35.02 -11.58 -8.09
N ARG A 296 -34.56 -11.95 -9.29
CA ARG A 296 -34.57 -11.08 -10.46
C ARG A 296 -35.98 -10.67 -10.90
N ALA A 297 -36.98 -11.51 -10.63
CA ALA A 297 -38.38 -11.21 -10.88
C ALA A 297 -39.07 -10.42 -9.74
N ASP A 298 -38.43 -10.26 -8.58
CA ASP A 298 -39.00 -9.57 -7.42
C ASP A 298 -38.54 -8.10 -7.36
N PRO A 299 -39.43 -7.13 -7.66
CA PRO A 299 -39.07 -5.71 -7.64
C PRO A 299 -38.81 -5.13 -6.24
N GLN A 300 -39.14 -5.86 -5.17
CA GLN A 300 -38.82 -5.45 -3.81
C GLN A 300 -37.44 -5.92 -3.37
N ALA A 301 -36.94 -7.00 -3.98
CA ALA A 301 -35.64 -7.60 -3.66
C ALA A 301 -34.52 -7.16 -4.61
N TRP A 302 -34.83 -7.06 -5.91
CA TRP A 302 -33.85 -6.76 -6.95
C TRP A 302 -33.41 -5.31 -6.92
N ILE A 303 -32.10 -5.09 -7.01
CA ILE A 303 -31.51 -3.76 -7.11
C ILE A 303 -30.60 -3.74 -8.34
N ASP A 304 -30.96 -2.92 -9.32
CA ASP A 304 -30.18 -2.76 -10.54
C ASP A 304 -28.77 -2.26 -10.21
N GLY A 305 -27.77 -2.89 -10.83
CA GLY A 305 -26.36 -2.58 -10.59
C GLY A 305 -25.73 -3.31 -9.41
N LEU A 306 -26.46 -4.17 -8.69
CA LEU A 306 -25.93 -4.96 -7.56
C LEU A 306 -25.84 -6.48 -7.82
N SER A 307 -26.12 -6.90 -9.05
CA SER A 307 -25.80 -8.23 -9.59
C SER A 307 -24.50 -8.14 -10.37
N MET A 308 -23.42 -8.80 -9.91
CA MET A 308 -22.07 -8.63 -10.47
C MET A 308 -21.58 -9.89 -11.18
N VAL A 309 -21.13 -9.73 -12.42
CA VAL A 309 -20.48 -10.78 -13.21
C VAL A 309 -18.98 -10.51 -13.27
N THR A 310 -18.18 -11.52 -12.93
CA THR A 310 -16.72 -11.52 -13.12
C THR A 310 -16.36 -12.19 -14.42
N THR A 311 -15.54 -11.53 -15.22
CA THR A 311 -15.04 -12.03 -16.50
C THR A 311 -13.52 -12.26 -16.48
N ALA A 312 -13.08 -13.28 -17.19
CA ALA A 312 -11.69 -13.50 -17.55
C ALA A 312 -11.16 -12.39 -18.50
N PRO A 313 -9.84 -12.30 -18.76
CA PRO A 313 -9.28 -11.30 -19.68
C PRO A 313 -9.85 -11.33 -21.10
N ASP A 314 -10.33 -12.49 -21.55
CA ASP A 314 -11.01 -12.68 -22.84
C ASP A 314 -12.53 -12.35 -22.78
N SER A 315 -12.97 -11.71 -21.69
CA SER A 315 -14.37 -11.36 -21.39
C SER A 315 -15.31 -12.54 -21.12
N THR A 316 -14.79 -13.77 -20.99
CA THR A 316 -15.62 -14.93 -20.62
C THR A 316 -16.14 -14.80 -19.19
N PRO A 317 -17.46 -14.88 -18.93
CA PRO A 317 -18.01 -14.92 -17.57
C PRO A 317 -17.56 -16.16 -16.80
N VAL A 318 -17.03 -15.97 -15.60
CA VAL A 318 -16.51 -17.07 -14.75
C VAL A 318 -16.97 -17.01 -13.30
N GLY A 319 -17.51 -15.88 -12.85
CA GLY A 319 -17.91 -15.68 -11.46
C GLY A 319 -19.08 -14.72 -11.33
N TYR A 320 -19.73 -14.78 -10.18
CA TYR A 320 -20.98 -14.09 -9.90
C TYR A 320 -21.09 -13.74 -8.41
N ALA A 321 -21.59 -12.56 -8.07
CA ALA A 321 -22.01 -12.20 -6.72
C ALA A 321 -23.24 -11.30 -6.77
N LEU A 322 -24.19 -11.53 -5.87
CA LEU A 322 -25.45 -10.79 -5.82
C LEU A 322 -25.65 -10.14 -4.44
N LEU A 323 -25.99 -8.85 -4.45
CA LEU A 323 -26.59 -8.18 -3.29
C LEU A 323 -28.07 -7.93 -3.59
N THR A 324 -28.94 -8.34 -2.67
CA THR A 324 -30.39 -8.08 -2.75
C THR A 324 -30.89 -7.34 -1.53
N ARG A 325 -32.01 -6.62 -1.66
CA ARG A 325 -32.66 -5.95 -0.54
C ARG A 325 -33.10 -6.97 0.52
N CYS A 326 -32.67 -6.75 1.74
CA CYS A 326 -33.21 -7.40 2.94
C CYS A 326 -33.55 -6.31 3.97
N HIS A 327 -34.06 -6.72 5.14
CA HIS A 327 -34.33 -5.80 6.24
C HIS A 327 -33.77 -6.31 7.55
N VAL A 328 -33.25 -5.43 8.40
CA VAL A 328 -32.81 -5.74 9.76
C VAL A 328 -33.58 -4.84 10.72
N GLY A 329 -34.36 -5.43 11.62
CA GLY A 329 -35.22 -4.65 12.51
C GLY A 329 -36.20 -3.73 11.77
N GLY A 330 -36.62 -4.12 10.56
CA GLY A 330 -37.49 -3.33 9.67
C GLY A 330 -36.79 -2.20 8.90
N GLN A 331 -35.47 -2.03 9.04
CA GLN A 331 -34.69 -1.05 8.27
C GLN A 331 -34.02 -1.71 7.06
N PRO A 332 -33.88 -0.99 5.92
CA PRO A 332 -33.25 -1.53 4.73
C PRO A 332 -31.78 -1.93 4.97
N ALA A 333 -31.41 -3.10 4.45
CA ALA A 333 -30.06 -3.62 4.40
C ALA A 333 -29.88 -4.44 3.12
N LEU A 334 -28.70 -5.02 2.92
CA LEU A 334 -28.41 -5.91 1.80
C LEU A 334 -28.02 -7.31 2.28
N ALA A 335 -28.49 -8.33 1.58
CA ALA A 335 -28.02 -9.71 1.74
C ALA A 335 -27.06 -10.07 0.60
N LEU A 336 -25.86 -10.53 0.94
CA LEU A 336 -24.89 -11.08 -0.03
C LEU A 336 -25.13 -12.57 -0.21
N ALA A 337 -25.88 -12.94 -1.24
CA ALA A 337 -26.07 -14.33 -1.66
C ALA A 337 -26.72 -14.42 -3.06
N PRO A 338 -26.29 -15.35 -3.91
CA PRO A 338 -25.12 -16.23 -3.76
C PRO A 338 -23.81 -15.53 -4.20
N CYS A 339 -22.67 -16.13 -3.84
CA CYS A 339 -21.39 -15.89 -4.49
C CYS A 339 -20.95 -17.19 -5.16
N ALA A 340 -20.72 -17.17 -6.47
CA ALA A 340 -20.49 -18.35 -7.30
C ALA A 340 -19.28 -18.15 -8.22
N VAL A 341 -18.47 -19.19 -8.41
CA VAL A 341 -17.33 -19.16 -9.34
C VAL A 341 -17.21 -20.53 -9.98
N LEU A 342 -16.98 -20.56 -11.30
CA LEU A 342 -16.70 -21.80 -12.02
C LEU A 342 -15.56 -22.57 -11.35
N PRO A 343 -15.64 -23.90 -11.21
CA PRO A 343 -14.60 -24.70 -10.57
C PRO A 343 -13.18 -24.42 -11.08
N SER A 344 -13.02 -24.15 -12.38
CA SER A 344 -11.74 -23.83 -13.02
C SER A 344 -11.15 -22.47 -12.63
N ALA A 345 -11.95 -21.54 -12.09
CA ALA A 345 -11.56 -20.19 -11.69
C ALA A 345 -11.62 -19.96 -10.17
N GLN A 346 -11.95 -20.99 -9.39
CA GLN A 346 -11.96 -20.91 -7.92
C GLN A 346 -10.56 -20.72 -7.35
N ARG A 347 -10.47 -20.10 -6.17
CA ARG A 347 -9.20 -19.80 -5.46
C ARG A 347 -8.18 -18.98 -6.27
N ALA A 348 -8.62 -18.36 -7.36
CA ALA A 348 -7.82 -17.48 -8.21
C ALA A 348 -8.23 -16.00 -8.11
N GLY A 349 -9.17 -15.66 -7.22
CA GLY A 349 -9.61 -14.28 -6.97
C GLY A 349 -10.89 -13.83 -7.69
N ALA A 350 -11.48 -14.62 -8.59
CA ALA A 350 -12.68 -14.23 -9.33
C ALA A 350 -13.87 -13.86 -8.43
N GLY A 351 -14.18 -14.68 -7.42
CA GLY A 351 -15.25 -14.38 -6.46
C GLY A 351 -14.94 -13.14 -5.59
N SER A 352 -13.66 -12.88 -5.32
CA SER A 352 -13.26 -11.67 -4.59
C SER A 352 -13.45 -10.41 -5.42
N ALA A 353 -13.21 -10.47 -6.73
CA ALA A 353 -13.52 -9.39 -7.65
C ALA A 353 -15.03 -9.09 -7.67
N ALA A 354 -15.87 -10.12 -7.80
CA ALA A 354 -17.33 -9.97 -7.76
C ALA A 354 -17.82 -9.29 -6.46
N ILE A 355 -17.39 -9.80 -5.30
CA ILE A 355 -17.80 -9.29 -3.99
C ILE A 355 -17.33 -7.84 -3.81
N ARG A 356 -16.06 -7.53 -4.06
CA ARG A 356 -15.53 -6.16 -3.87
C ARG A 356 -16.24 -5.15 -4.76
N THR A 357 -16.50 -5.51 -6.03
CA THR A 357 -17.26 -4.64 -6.93
C THR A 357 -18.70 -4.45 -6.46
N ALA A 358 -19.37 -5.50 -5.98
CA ALA A 358 -20.73 -5.39 -5.43
C ALA A 358 -20.78 -4.46 -4.20
N LEU A 359 -19.84 -4.61 -3.26
CA LEU A 359 -19.75 -3.78 -2.07
C LEU A 359 -19.47 -2.31 -2.40
N SER A 360 -18.55 -2.05 -3.33
CA SER A 360 -18.26 -0.69 -3.80
C SER A 360 -19.45 -0.04 -4.50
N ALA A 361 -20.19 -0.80 -5.32
CA ALA A 361 -21.40 -0.31 -5.97
C ALA A 361 -22.51 0.00 -4.94
N ALA A 362 -22.70 -0.87 -3.94
CA ALA A 362 -23.65 -0.64 -2.86
C ALA A 362 -23.31 0.63 -2.06
N GLN A 363 -22.03 0.83 -1.71
CA GLN A 363 -21.57 2.02 -1.02
C GLN A 363 -21.83 3.29 -1.86
N ALA A 364 -21.55 3.24 -3.17
CA ALA A 364 -21.81 4.35 -4.08
C ALA A 364 -23.32 4.68 -4.22
N MET A 365 -24.20 3.71 -4.00
CA MET A 365 -25.65 3.89 -3.96
C MET A 365 -26.16 4.41 -2.60
N GLY A 366 -25.27 4.59 -1.61
CA GLY A 366 -25.62 5.08 -0.27
C GLY A 366 -26.15 4.00 0.67
N GLU A 367 -26.01 2.73 0.32
CA GLU A 367 -26.30 1.60 1.21
C GLU A 367 -25.30 1.55 2.36
N ASN A 368 -25.72 1.09 3.53
CA ASN A 368 -24.86 1.09 4.73
C ASN A 368 -24.55 -0.28 5.30
N LEU A 369 -25.43 -1.27 5.13
CA LEU A 369 -25.31 -2.54 5.83
C LEU A 369 -25.41 -3.71 4.85
N VAL A 370 -24.40 -4.57 4.86
CA VAL A 370 -24.40 -5.84 4.14
C VAL A 370 -24.30 -6.98 5.15
N VAL A 371 -25.17 -7.97 5.02
CA VAL A 371 -25.21 -9.17 5.85
C VAL A 371 -24.97 -10.39 4.97
N VAL A 372 -24.23 -11.37 5.50
CA VAL A 372 -23.92 -12.62 4.82
C VAL A 372 -23.98 -13.78 5.80
N LEU A 373 -24.54 -14.90 5.34
CA LEU A 373 -24.42 -16.18 6.02
C LEU A 373 -23.38 -17.00 5.25
N GLY A 374 -22.24 -17.30 5.86
CA GLY A 374 -21.12 -17.90 5.13
C GLY A 374 -19.94 -18.35 5.99
N HIS A 375 -18.86 -18.77 5.33
CA HIS A 375 -17.72 -19.36 6.02
C HIS A 375 -16.93 -18.34 6.87
N PRO A 376 -16.65 -18.64 8.15
CA PRO A 376 -16.04 -17.71 9.10
C PRO A 376 -14.61 -17.31 8.74
N GLU A 377 -13.94 -18.09 7.87
CA GLU A 377 -12.57 -17.79 7.41
C GLU A 377 -12.55 -17.02 6.08
N TYR A 378 -13.66 -16.99 5.34
CA TYR A 378 -13.71 -16.44 3.99
C TYR A 378 -14.13 -14.97 3.95
N TYR A 379 -15.17 -14.58 4.68
CA TYR A 379 -15.71 -13.22 4.60
C TYR A 379 -14.93 -12.14 5.38
N PRO A 380 -14.19 -12.43 6.48
CA PRO A 380 -13.44 -11.39 7.19
C PRO A 380 -12.42 -10.62 6.36
N ARG A 381 -11.86 -11.21 5.30
CA ARG A 381 -10.93 -10.54 4.39
C ARG A 381 -11.53 -9.40 3.54
N PHE A 382 -12.85 -9.26 3.56
CA PHE A 382 -13.55 -8.14 2.95
C PHE A 382 -13.96 -7.06 3.96
N GLY A 383 -13.77 -7.30 5.27
CA GLY A 383 -14.21 -6.39 6.34
C GLY A 383 -15.44 -6.88 7.11
N PHE A 384 -15.99 -8.05 6.79
CA PHE A 384 -17.10 -8.62 7.55
C PHE A 384 -16.66 -9.06 8.95
N THR A 385 -17.51 -8.84 9.94
CA THR A 385 -17.33 -9.30 11.32
C THR A 385 -18.61 -9.99 11.82
N PRO A 386 -18.57 -10.77 12.93
CA PRO A 386 -19.78 -11.42 13.45
C PRO A 386 -20.94 -10.43 13.63
N ALA A 387 -22.11 -10.79 13.10
CA ALA A 387 -23.27 -9.90 13.02
C ALA A 387 -23.83 -9.54 14.41
N SER A 388 -23.58 -10.39 15.41
CA SER A 388 -23.91 -10.14 16.82
C SER A 388 -23.25 -8.87 17.38
N ARG A 389 -22.11 -8.45 16.84
CA ARG A 389 -21.44 -7.18 17.23
C ARG A 389 -22.29 -5.95 16.92
N PHE A 390 -23.19 -6.07 15.93
CA PHE A 390 -24.15 -5.05 15.55
C PHE A 390 -25.55 -5.30 16.13
N GLY A 391 -25.71 -6.32 16.98
CA GLY A 391 -27.01 -6.72 17.51
C GLY A 391 -27.93 -7.39 16.48
N ILE A 392 -27.37 -7.94 15.40
CA ILE A 392 -28.11 -8.58 14.31
C ILE A 392 -28.21 -10.09 14.56
N ARG A 393 -29.37 -10.69 14.26
CA ARG A 393 -29.63 -12.14 14.46
C ARG A 393 -30.29 -12.78 13.25
N ALA A 394 -30.05 -14.06 13.05
CA ALA A 394 -30.73 -14.87 12.04
C ALA A 394 -32.16 -15.23 12.51
N PRO A 395 -33.12 -15.46 11.59
CA PRO A 395 -34.45 -15.95 11.94
C PRO A 395 -34.48 -17.46 12.25
N PHE A 396 -33.34 -18.14 12.16
CA PHE A 396 -33.15 -19.57 12.41
C PHE A 396 -31.85 -19.80 13.20
N ASP A 397 -31.68 -21.00 13.76
CA ASP A 397 -30.53 -21.34 14.60
C ASP A 397 -29.26 -21.54 13.76
N VAL A 398 -28.23 -20.74 14.04
CA VAL A 398 -26.89 -20.82 13.41
C VAL A 398 -25.81 -20.43 14.42
N PRO A 399 -24.59 -20.98 14.29
CA PRO A 399 -23.45 -20.47 15.03
C PRO A 399 -23.20 -18.97 14.79
N ASP A 400 -22.71 -18.26 15.80
CA ASP A 400 -22.49 -16.81 15.71
C ASP A 400 -21.45 -16.44 14.63
N GLU A 401 -20.45 -17.29 14.47
CA GLU A 401 -19.33 -17.07 13.56
C GLU A 401 -19.70 -17.14 12.07
N VAL A 402 -20.83 -17.78 11.72
CA VAL A 402 -21.24 -17.92 10.30
C VAL A 402 -22.15 -16.79 9.83
N MET A 403 -22.80 -16.06 10.74
CA MET A 403 -23.58 -14.88 10.39
C MET A 403 -22.72 -13.64 10.58
N MET A 404 -22.40 -12.97 9.48
CA MET A 404 -21.50 -11.82 9.49
C MET A 404 -22.15 -10.59 8.87
N ALA A 405 -21.72 -9.42 9.29
CA ALA A 405 -22.17 -8.15 8.77
C ALA A 405 -21.00 -7.17 8.60
N MET A 406 -21.21 -6.20 7.72
CA MET A 406 -20.26 -5.13 7.44
C MET A 406 -21.02 -3.81 7.27
N ALA A 407 -20.56 -2.80 8.00
CA ALA A 407 -20.92 -1.41 7.73
C ALA A 407 -20.11 -0.90 6.53
N LEU A 408 -20.76 -0.28 5.56
CA LEU A 408 -20.09 0.34 4.41
C LEU A 408 -19.63 1.77 4.72
N ASP A 409 -20.15 2.36 5.80
CA ASP A 409 -19.77 3.66 6.34
C ASP A 409 -19.80 3.60 7.87
N ASP A 410 -18.63 3.53 8.49
CA ASP A 410 -18.47 3.42 9.95
C ASP A 410 -18.94 4.66 10.71
N THR A 411 -19.21 5.77 10.01
CA THR A 411 -19.76 6.99 10.63
C THR A 411 -21.28 6.94 10.78
N ARG A 412 -21.95 6.01 10.08
CA ARG A 412 -23.41 5.88 10.08
C ARG A 412 -23.87 4.77 11.01
N PRO A 413 -24.94 4.99 11.80
CA PRO A 413 -25.51 3.93 12.62
C PRO A 413 -26.00 2.78 11.74
N VAL A 414 -25.78 1.54 12.22
CA VAL A 414 -26.34 0.33 11.62
C VAL A 414 -27.57 -0.15 12.40
N PRO A 415 -28.61 -0.67 11.73
CA PRO A 415 -29.78 -1.22 12.41
C PRO A 415 -29.44 -2.53 13.13
N ALA A 416 -30.12 -2.77 14.25
CA ALA A 416 -30.05 -4.00 15.03
C ALA A 416 -31.40 -4.73 14.99
N GLY A 417 -31.39 -6.06 15.18
CA GLY A 417 -32.59 -6.89 15.18
C GLY A 417 -32.46 -8.15 14.30
N THR A 418 -33.57 -8.83 14.08
CA THR A 418 -33.60 -10.03 13.23
C THR A 418 -33.58 -9.63 11.75
N ILE A 419 -32.74 -10.29 10.96
CA ILE A 419 -32.75 -10.15 9.50
C ILE A 419 -34.02 -10.78 8.90
N GLN A 420 -34.57 -10.13 7.89
CA GLN A 420 -35.68 -10.58 7.07
C GLN A 420 -35.17 -10.66 5.63
N TYR A 421 -35.03 -11.87 5.12
CA TYR A 421 -34.65 -12.12 3.73
C TYR A 421 -35.86 -11.93 2.81
N PRO A 422 -35.64 -11.60 1.52
CA PRO A 422 -36.72 -11.62 0.55
C PRO A 422 -37.26 -13.04 0.37
N ALA A 423 -38.55 -13.14 0.02
CA ALA A 423 -39.30 -14.41 0.00
C ALA A 423 -38.62 -15.56 -0.78
N PRO A 424 -37.88 -15.32 -1.89
CA PRO A 424 -37.17 -16.38 -2.60
C PRO A 424 -36.16 -17.19 -1.76
N PHE A 425 -35.62 -16.64 -0.67
CA PHE A 425 -34.72 -17.41 0.21
C PHE A 425 -35.45 -18.46 1.08
N GLY A 426 -36.77 -18.37 1.21
CA GLY A 426 -37.59 -19.38 1.89
C GLY A 426 -37.40 -19.48 3.42
N VAL A 427 -36.94 -18.41 4.08
CA VAL A 427 -36.62 -18.36 5.52
C VAL A 427 -37.34 -17.25 6.27
#